data_AF-A0A089K837-F1
#
_entry.id   AF-A0A089K837-F1
#
_cell.length_a   1.000
_cell.length_b   1.000
_cell.length_c   1.000
_cell.angle_alpha   90.00
_cell.angle_beta   90.00
_cell.angle_gamma   90.00
#
_symmetry.space_group_name_H-M   'P 1'
#
loop_
_entity.id
_entity.type
_entity.pdbx_description
1 polymer ?
#
loop_
_entity_poly.entity_id
_entity_poly.type
_entity_poly.pdbx_seq_one_letter_code
_entity_poly.pdbx_strand_id
1 'polypeptide(L)' 'MPGDDIRSKLYPTLNMEEAEYIEIRSAVHGCRVTAGAFYKLHRNYNHPQLFTQGEVYVLDDDSRENYAVLLLCAATLYKL' A
#
# COMPACT_ATOMS: atom_id res chain seq x y z
N MET A 1 -3.78 -15.23 21.27
CA MET A 1 -2.91 -15.82 20.23
C MET A 1 -1.96 -14.72 19.80
N PRO A 2 -0.64 -14.86 19.96
CA PRO A 2 0.27 -13.84 19.46
C PRO A 2 0.28 -14.00 17.95
N GLY A 3 -0.46 -13.16 17.25
CA GLY A 3 -0.34 -13.05 15.80
C GLY A 3 1.10 -12.67 15.50
N ASP A 4 1.81 -13.52 14.78
CA ASP A 4 3.14 -13.23 14.24
C ASP A 4 3.17 -11.78 13.77
N ASP A 5 4.01 -10.95 14.40
CA ASP A 5 4.16 -9.56 14.01
C ASP A 5 4.81 -9.55 12.63
N ILE A 6 3.97 -9.54 11.60
CA ILE A 6 4.35 -9.56 10.19
C ILE A 6 5.39 -8.47 9.89
N ARG A 7 5.38 -7.37 10.64
CA ARG A 7 6.33 -6.26 10.54
C ARG A 7 7.78 -6.70 10.76
N SER A 8 8.02 -7.70 11.60
CA SER A 8 9.36 -8.26 11.85
C SER A 8 9.94 -9.02 10.66
N LYS A 9 9.09 -9.43 9.71
CA LYS A 9 9.46 -10.19 8.50
C LYS A 9 9.41 -9.33 7.24
N LEU A 10 9.03 -8.06 7.34
CA LEU A 10 8.93 -7.16 6.19
C LEU A 10 10.28 -6.50 5.90
N TYR A 11 10.71 -6.55 4.64
CA TYR A 11 11.91 -5.90 4.14
C TYR A 11 11.54 -4.76 3.17
N PRO A 12 12.17 -3.59 3.27
CA PRO A 12 11.91 -2.49 2.35
C PRO A 12 12.35 -2.87 0.94
N THR A 13 11.59 -2.43 -0.05
CA THR A 13 11.89 -2.63 -1.48
C THR A 13 11.60 -1.36 -2.28
N LEU A 14 12.27 -1.21 -3.41
CA LEU A 14 11.92 -0.22 -4.43
C LEU A 14 11.16 -0.84 -5.60
N ASN A 15 11.06 -2.18 -5.65
CA ASN A 15 10.32 -2.88 -6.68
C ASN A 15 8.84 -2.95 -6.31
N MET A 16 8.01 -2.16 -7.00
CA MET A 16 6.57 -2.13 -6.79
C MET A 16 5.87 -3.44 -7.14
N GLU A 17 6.42 -4.24 -8.06
CA GLU A 17 5.86 -5.54 -8.43
C GLU A 17 6.02 -6.57 -7.30
N GLU A 18 7.11 -6.49 -6.55
CA GLU A 18 7.38 -7.35 -5.40
C GLU A 18 6.75 -6.83 -4.09
N ALA A 19 6.34 -5.56 -4.06
CA ALA A 19 5.79 -4.94 -2.86
C ALA A 19 4.40 -5.51 -2.52
N GLU A 20 4.25 -5.96 -1.28
CA GLU A 20 3.00 -6.48 -0.73
C GLU A 20 2.35 -5.53 0.29
N TYR A 21 3.15 -4.65 0.89
CA TYR A 21 2.72 -3.69 1.89
C TYR A 21 3.32 -2.32 1.65
N ILE A 22 2.66 -1.31 2.24
CA ILE A 22 3.10 0.08 2.22
C ILE A 22 2.99 0.67 3.63
N GLU A 23 4.07 1.27 4.11
CA GLU A 23 4.06 2.10 5.32
C GLU A 23 3.86 3.57 4.91
N ILE A 24 2.86 4.23 5.48
CA ILE A 24 2.63 5.65 5.23
C ILE A 24 3.57 6.48 6.11
N ARG A 25 4.53 7.17 5.52
CA ARG A 25 5.47 8.05 6.24
C ARG A 25 4.85 9.40 6.55
N SER A 26 4.08 9.95 5.62
CA SER A 26 3.24 11.13 5.82
C SER A 26 2.04 11.11 4.90
N ALA A 27 0.87 11.47 5.42
CA ALA A 27 -0.37 11.53 4.66
C ALA A 27 -0.78 12.97 4.36
N VAL A 28 -1.22 13.24 3.13
CA VAL A 28 -1.90 14.49 2.79
C VAL A 28 -3.33 14.47 3.33
N HIS A 29 -3.82 15.62 3.78
CA HIS A 29 -5.19 15.77 4.28
C HIS A 29 -6.20 15.28 3.22
N GLY A 30 -7.11 14.40 3.65
CA GLY A 30 -8.13 13.82 2.77
C GLY A 30 -7.75 12.50 2.11
N CYS A 31 -6.51 12.00 2.23
CA CYS A 31 -6.13 10.69 1.69
C CYS A 31 -6.69 9.50 2.50
N ARG A 32 -7.35 9.75 3.64
CA ARG A 32 -8.02 8.73 4.48
C ARG A 32 -7.11 7.56 4.90
N VAL A 33 -5.80 7.84 5.03
CA VAL A 33 -4.80 6.90 5.57
C VAL A 33 -4.04 7.57 6.70
N THR A 34 -3.51 6.75 7.61
CA THR A 34 -2.85 7.17 8.84
C THR A 34 -1.32 7.01 8.71
N ALA A 35 -0.58 8.06 9.04
CA ALA A 35 0.88 8.01 9.07
C ALA A 35 1.39 7.05 10.17
N GLY A 36 2.42 6.26 9.85
CA GLY A 36 2.97 5.18 10.67
C GLY A 36 2.23 3.85 10.54
N ALA A 37 1.09 3.80 9.85
CA ALA A 37 0.35 2.57 9.62
C ALA A 37 0.86 1.83 8.37
N PHE A 38 0.69 0.51 8.40
CA PHE A 38 0.98 -0.39 7.29
C PHE A 38 -0.33 -0.83 6.64
N TYR A 39 -0.38 -0.73 5.31
CA TYR A 39 -1.51 -1.16 4.51
C TYR A 39 -1.07 -2.25 3.55
N LYS A 40 -1.95 -3.20 3.25
CA LYS A 40 -1.71 -4.21 2.22
C LYS A 40 -1.93 -3.58 0.84
N LEU A 41 -1.03 -3.87 -0.09
CA LEU A 41 -1.18 -3.49 -1.49
C LEU A 41 -2.07 -4.51 -2.20
N HIS A 42 -2.98 -3.97 -2.98
CA HIS A 42 -3.88 -4.72 -3.85
C HIS A 42 -3.69 -4.26 -5.29
N ARG A 43 -4.08 -5.11 -6.24
CA ARG A 43 -3.99 -4.84 -7.68
C ARG A 43 -5.34 -5.09 -8.34
N ASN A 44 -5.80 -4.10 -9.10
CA ASN A 44 -7.00 -4.18 -9.92
C ASN A 44 -6.60 -4.36 -11.39
N TYR A 45 -7.01 -5.47 -12.01
CA TYR A 45 -6.66 -5.82 -13.39
C TYR A 45 -7.76 -5.51 -14.41
N ASN A 46 -8.78 -4.72 -14.03
CA ASN A 46 -9.92 -4.42 -14.90
C ASN A 46 -9.56 -3.49 -16.09
N HIS A 47 -8.42 -2.80 -16.03
CA HIS A 47 -7.96 -1.88 -17.07
C HIS A 47 -6.58 -2.30 -17.64
N PRO A 48 -6.47 -3.49 -18.26
CA PRO A 48 -5.19 -4.03 -18.73
C PRO A 48 -4.54 -3.19 -19.85
N GLN A 49 -5.32 -2.36 -20.53
CA GLN A 49 -4.83 -1.41 -21.53
C GLN A 49 -4.15 -0.17 -20.93
N LEU A 50 -4.39 0.12 -19.65
CA LEU A 50 -3.78 1.26 -18.93
C LEU A 50 -2.65 0.80 -18.01
N PHE A 51 -2.82 -0.36 -17.36
CA PHE A 51 -1.90 -0.85 -16.35
C PHE A 51 -1.49 -2.29 -16.62
N THR A 52 -0.27 -2.48 -17.13
CA THR A 52 0.28 -3.80 -17.45
C THR A 52 0.35 -4.74 -16.24
N GLN A 53 0.54 -4.20 -15.04
CA GLN A 53 0.58 -4.96 -13.79
C GLN A 53 -0.65 -4.73 -12.90
N GLY A 54 -1.74 -4.22 -13.48
CA GLY A 54 -2.90 -3.78 -12.72
C GLY A 54 -2.66 -2.46 -11.97
N GLU A 55 -3.75 -1.78 -11.65
CA GLU A 55 -3.75 -0.54 -10.89
C GLU A 55 -3.59 -0.84 -9.39
N VAL A 56 -2.64 -0.18 -8.74
CA VAL A 56 -2.32 -0.43 -7.34
C VAL A 56 -3.21 0.40 -6.42
N TYR A 57 -3.74 -0.23 -5.37
CA TYR A 57 -4.52 0.46 -4.33
C TYR A 57 -4.31 -0.15 -2.95
N VAL A 58 -4.75 0.59 -1.93
CA VAL A 58 -4.93 0.08 -0.56
C VAL A 58 -6.39 0.17 -0.17
N LEU A 59 -6.80 -0.61 0.84
CA LEU A 59 -8.02 -0.29 1.58
C LEU A 59 -7.68 0.75 2.64
N ASP A 60 -8.31 1.91 2.55
CA ASP A 60 -8.07 3.05 3.44
C ASP A 60 -8.69 2.82 4.83
N ASP A 61 -8.59 3.83 5.71
CA ASP A 61 -9.08 3.76 7.09
C ASP A 61 -10.61 3.58 7.17
N ASP A 62 -11.34 3.92 6.08
CA ASP A 62 -12.78 3.73 5.94
C ASP A 62 -13.13 2.43 5.17
N SER A 63 -12.14 1.55 4.94
CA SER A 63 -12.27 0.31 4.15
C SER A 63 -12.67 0.53 2.68
N ARG A 64 -12.29 1.67 2.10
CA ARG A 64 -12.54 2.01 0.70
C ARG A 64 -11.26 1.85 -0.11
N GLU A 65 -11.43 1.52 -1.40
CA GLU A 65 -10.30 1.45 -2.32
C GLU A 65 -9.70 2.85 -2.54
N ASN A 66 -8.42 3.00 -2.23
CA ASN A 66 -7.67 4.23 -2.42
C ASN A 66 -6.52 4.00 -3.38
N TYR A 67 -6.74 4.42 -4.63
CA TYR A 67 -5.79 4.37 -5.73
C TYR A 67 -4.80 5.56 -5.72
N ALA A 68 -5.08 6.60 -4.93
CA ALA A 68 -4.28 7.82 -4.89
C ALA A 68 -3.15 7.79 -3.84
N VAL A 69 -3.06 6.73 -3.04
CA VAL A 69 -2.12 6.65 -1.90
C VAL A 69 -0.66 6.83 -2.32
N LEU A 70 -0.24 6.25 -3.44
CA LEU A 70 1.13 6.36 -3.95
C LEU A 70 1.43 7.74 -4.57
N LEU A 71 0.39 8.52 -4.90
CA LEU A 71 0.52 9.86 -5.46
C LEU A 71 0.52 10.94 -4.38
N LEU A 72 -0.30 10.75 -3.35
CA LEU A 72 -0.57 11.78 -2.34
C LEU A 72 0.20 11.58 -1.03
N CYS A 73 0.72 10.39 -0.76
CA CYS A 73 1.43 10.11 0.50
C CYS A 73 2.90 9.83 0.25
N ALA A 74 3.76 10.29 1.17
CA ALA A 74 5.11 9.77 1.24
C ALA A 74 5.04 8.41 1.91
N ALA A 75 5.66 7.39 1.30
CA ALA A 75 5.51 6.03 1.75
C ALA A 75 6.74 5.17 1.45
N THR A 76 6.89 4.08 2.19
CA THR A 76 7.91 3.05 1.98
C THR A 76 7.23 1.74 1.61
N LEU A 77 7.71 1.07 0.56
CA LEU A 77 7.20 -0.21 0.10
C LEU A 77 7.92 -1.36 0.82
N TYR A 78 7.18 -2.42 1.12
CA TYR A 78 7.68 -3.60 1.82
C TYR A 78 7.23 -4.89 1.14
N LYS A 79 8.08 -5.91 1.23
CA LYS A 79 7.78 -7.30 0.85
C LYS A 79 8.14 -8.26 2.00
N LEU A 80 7.57 -9.46 1.99
CA LEU A 80 7.95 -10.53 2.92
C LEU A 80 9.24 -11.25 2.50
#